data_AF-A0A2V2WYT1-F1
#
_entry.id   AF-A0A2V2WYT1-F1
#
_cell.length_a   1.000
_cell.length_b   1.000
_cell.length_c   1.000
_cell.angle_alpha   90.00
_cell.angle_beta   90.00
_cell.angle_gamma   90.00
#
_symmetry.space_group_name_H-M   'P 1'
#
loop_
_entity.id
_entity.type
_entity.pdbx_description
1 polymer ?
#
loop_
_entity_poly.entity_id
_entity_poly.type
_entity_poly.pdbx_seq_one_letter_code
_entity_poly.pdbx_strand_id
1 'polypeptide(L)'
;MRTEVVCTQCESRFPREELFMALSVPVEDSIESGLRKLFRPMHLREKDQYACERCFKGLTKAEQERHNAAIRAENERKEKAKKKASAEEKRSLNCVYSDAVVSTSISRLGGTLALHLLRFQSDGRDFQKVTRSVAFPMSLDLAPFVSKDVLREYEMARGLSALQARFPHVQRDRLLRFFEHASGDLQKAERMLIGMEEKGALNGEDDALLEFKAGQGASDGSMPGITTCRSSGHTSCDVSPAGFSPVSSVMKTNDVVGEGQEPLPALKRELVGIVAHRGSLHGGHYIAYVRDDSRPNSWFRCDDEDVERVDKEYVLRCQSEVYMLFYE
;
A
#
# COMPACT_ATOMS: atom_id res chain seq x y z
N MET A 1 -0.08 2.28 3.64
CA MET A 1 0.34 2.58 2.24
C MET A 1 1.76 2.11 2.11
N ARG A 2 2.05 1.33 1.08
CA ARG A 2 3.38 0.77 0.83
C ARG A 2 4.07 1.56 -0.26
N THR A 3 5.23 2.10 0.04
CA THR A 3 6.15 2.67 -0.94
C THR A 3 7.35 1.74 -1.05
N GLU A 4 7.65 1.22 -2.24
CA GLU A 4 8.79 0.34 -2.50
C GLU A 4 9.78 1.03 -3.43
N VAL A 5 11.02 1.18 -2.97
CA VAL A 5 12.14 1.65 -3.80
C VAL A 5 12.90 0.45 -4.34
N VAL A 6 13.11 0.39 -5.64
CA VAL A 6 13.88 -0.66 -6.32
C VAL A 6 15.11 -0.03 -6.97
N CYS A 7 16.29 -0.32 -6.44
CA CYS A 7 17.55 0.14 -7.03
C CYS A 7 17.80 -0.56 -8.37
N THR A 8 18.03 0.20 -9.46
CA THR A 8 18.27 -0.40 -10.80
C THR A 8 19.61 -1.09 -10.93
N GLN A 9 20.59 -0.75 -10.08
CA GLN A 9 21.95 -1.30 -10.11
C GLN A 9 22.11 -2.65 -9.40
N CYS A 10 21.28 -2.93 -8.38
CA CYS A 10 21.38 -4.17 -7.58
C CYS A 10 20.03 -4.85 -7.32
N GLU A 11 19.01 -4.47 -8.08
CA GLU A 11 17.62 -4.99 -8.09
C GLU A 11 16.93 -5.06 -6.72
N SER A 12 17.52 -4.41 -5.72
CA SER A 12 17.16 -4.58 -4.32
C SER A 12 15.97 -3.70 -3.97
N ARG A 13 14.96 -4.34 -3.38
CA ARG A 13 13.70 -3.73 -2.93
C ARG A 13 13.82 -3.24 -1.50
N PHE A 14 13.38 -2.01 -1.27
CA PHE A 14 13.34 -1.35 0.03
C PHE A 14 11.90 -0.87 0.29
N PRO A 15 11.02 -1.75 0.81
CA PRO A 15 9.65 -1.39 1.15
C PRO A 15 9.60 -0.54 2.42
N ARG A 16 8.67 0.41 2.46
CA ARG A 16 8.26 1.20 3.63
C ARG A 16 6.74 1.17 3.72
N GLU A 17 6.22 0.98 4.94
CA GLU A 17 4.79 1.05 5.22
C GLU A 17 4.50 2.33 6.02
N GLU A 18 3.64 3.18 5.48
CA GLU A 18 3.31 4.50 6.01
C GLU A 18 1.79 4.63 6.18
N LEU A 19 1.35 5.26 7.27
CA LEU A 19 -0.06 5.57 7.52
C LEU A 19 -0.44 6.89 6.84
N PHE A 20 -1.68 6.98 6.36
CA PHE A 20 -2.23 8.18 5.74
C PHE A 20 -3.68 8.39 6.20
N MET A 21 -4.09 9.65 6.37
CA MET A 21 -5.48 10.00 6.71
C MET A 21 -6.30 10.36 5.45
N ALA A 22 -5.63 10.90 4.42
CA ALA A 22 -6.21 11.20 3.12
C ALA A 22 -5.16 11.04 2.03
N LEU A 23 -5.58 10.70 0.80
CA LEU A 23 -4.70 10.75 -0.37
C LEU A 23 -4.74 12.14 -1.00
N SER A 24 -3.58 12.75 -1.20
CA SER A 24 -3.43 14.01 -1.94
C SER A 24 -3.38 13.73 -3.44
N VAL A 25 -4.51 13.91 -4.12
CA VAL A 25 -4.73 13.54 -5.52
C VAL A 25 -4.41 14.73 -6.44
N PRO A 26 -3.51 14.57 -7.44
CA PRO A 26 -3.30 15.57 -8.48
C PRO A 26 -4.58 15.89 -9.27
N VAL A 27 -4.80 17.16 -9.61
CA VAL A 27 -5.95 17.58 -10.41
C VAL A 27 -5.77 17.17 -11.87
N GLU A 28 -6.62 16.25 -12.31
CA GLU A 28 -6.71 15.70 -13.66
C GLU A 28 -8.18 15.76 -14.13
N ASP A 29 -8.52 15.20 -15.30
CA ASP A 29 -9.91 15.15 -15.78
C ASP A 29 -10.86 14.30 -14.93
N SER A 30 -10.33 13.34 -14.15
CA SER A 30 -11.13 12.54 -13.23
C SER A 30 -10.34 12.08 -12.01
N ILE A 31 -11.05 11.67 -10.95
CA ILE A 31 -10.47 11.06 -9.74
C ILE A 31 -9.63 9.83 -10.09
N GLU A 32 -10.13 8.94 -10.94
CA GLU A 32 -9.40 7.75 -11.37
C GLU A 32 -8.15 8.12 -12.19
N SER A 33 -8.17 9.24 -12.93
CA SER A 33 -6.98 9.76 -13.61
C SER A 33 -5.95 10.33 -12.63
N GLY A 34 -6.41 11.11 -11.65
CA GLY A 34 -5.57 11.62 -10.57
C GLY A 34 -4.93 10.50 -9.73
N LEU A 35 -5.69 9.45 -9.41
CA LEU A 35 -5.19 8.25 -8.72
C LEU A 35 -4.21 7.46 -9.58
N ARG A 36 -4.48 7.25 -10.88
CA ARG A 36 -3.51 6.65 -11.83
C ARG A 36 -2.21 7.46 -11.93
N LYS A 37 -2.26 8.78 -11.78
CA LYS A 37 -1.08 9.65 -11.73
C LYS A 37 -0.35 9.58 -10.39
N LEU A 38 -1.08 9.53 -9.28
CA LEU A 38 -0.54 9.40 -7.91
C LEU A 38 0.20 8.06 -7.70
N PHE A 39 -0.37 6.96 -8.17
CA PHE A 39 0.20 5.61 -8.05
C PHE A 39 1.12 5.21 -9.22
N ARG A 40 1.44 6.14 -10.14
CA ARG A 40 2.36 5.88 -11.26
C ARG A 40 3.79 5.66 -10.75
N PRO A 41 4.49 4.59 -11.17
CA PRO A 41 5.89 4.38 -10.82
C PRO A 41 6.79 5.55 -11.26
N MET A 42 7.46 6.16 -10.30
CA MET A 42 8.41 7.26 -10.48
C MET A 42 9.81 6.69 -10.74
N HIS A 43 10.61 7.36 -11.58
CA HIS A 43 12.01 6.98 -11.83
C HIS A 43 12.91 8.06 -11.23
N LEU A 44 13.69 7.67 -10.22
CA LEU A 44 14.72 8.49 -9.59
C LEU A 44 16.00 8.43 -10.42
N ARG A 45 16.48 9.59 -10.89
CA ARG A 45 17.65 9.75 -11.75
C ARG A 45 18.38 11.05 -11.46
N GLU A 46 19.61 11.17 -11.95
CA GLU A 46 20.43 12.39 -11.87
C GLU A 46 20.52 12.97 -10.44
N LYS A 47 19.94 14.15 -10.20
CA LYS A 47 19.91 14.83 -8.89
C LYS A 47 19.04 14.11 -7.84
N ASP A 48 18.06 13.32 -8.28
CA ASP A 48 17.05 12.68 -7.43
C ASP A 48 17.41 11.21 -7.12
N GLN A 49 18.65 10.78 -7.43
CA GLN A 49 19.13 9.40 -7.25
C GLN A 49 19.01 8.86 -5.82
N TYR A 50 18.70 7.57 -5.73
CA TYR A 50 18.53 6.88 -4.45
C TYR A 50 19.87 6.53 -3.80
N ALA A 51 20.01 6.87 -2.51
CA ALA A 51 21.14 6.52 -1.67
C ALA A 51 21.12 5.02 -1.29
N CYS A 52 21.65 4.15 -2.16
CA CYS A 52 21.64 2.71 -1.96
C CYS A 52 22.79 2.21 -1.07
N GLU A 53 22.48 1.90 0.19
CA GLU A 53 23.40 1.20 1.11
C GLU A 53 23.84 -0.18 0.59
N ARG A 54 22.98 -0.91 -0.12
CA ARG A 54 23.28 -2.29 -0.56
C ARG A 54 24.31 -2.33 -1.69
N CYS A 55 24.28 -1.35 -2.59
CA CYS A 55 25.36 -1.15 -3.56
C CYS A 55 26.69 -0.84 -2.85
N PHE A 56 26.68 0.03 -1.83
CA PHE A 56 27.89 0.35 -1.06
C PHE A 56 28.45 -0.88 -0.31
N LYS A 57 27.58 -1.66 0.35
CA LYS A 57 27.96 -2.90 1.05
C LYS A 57 28.47 -4.00 0.11
N GLY A 58 28.17 -3.92 -1.19
CA GLY A 58 28.71 -4.79 -2.23
C GLY A 58 30.12 -4.40 -2.72
N LEU A 59 30.61 -3.19 -2.41
CA LEU A 59 31.98 -2.77 -2.71
C LEU A 59 32.98 -3.43 -1.74
N THR A 60 34.22 -3.65 -2.16
CA THR A 60 35.30 -4.06 -1.24
C THR A 60 35.63 -2.95 -0.23
N LYS A 61 36.24 -3.29 0.92
CA LYS A 61 36.60 -2.27 1.95
C LYS A 61 37.43 -1.11 1.38
N ALA A 62 38.42 -1.40 0.55
CA ALA A 62 39.25 -0.39 -0.09
C ALA A 62 38.47 0.50 -1.09
N GLU A 63 37.40 -0.01 -1.70
CA GLU A 63 36.48 0.79 -2.53
C GLU A 63 35.52 1.63 -1.69
N GLN A 64 34.98 1.06 -0.60
CA GLN A 64 34.16 1.78 0.39
C GLN A 64 34.91 2.98 0.99
N GLU A 65 36.18 2.79 1.34
CA GLU A 65 37.07 3.84 1.83
C GLU A 65 37.33 4.93 0.77
N ARG A 66 37.70 4.55 -0.46
CA ARG A 66 37.90 5.49 -1.58
C ARG A 66 36.61 6.26 -1.91
N HIS A 67 35.47 5.59 -1.92
CA HIS A 67 34.16 6.19 -2.17
C HIS A 67 33.82 7.24 -1.10
N ASN A 68 33.90 6.86 0.18
CA ASN A 68 33.65 7.79 1.28
C ASN A 68 34.63 8.97 1.31
N ALA A 69 35.90 8.77 0.94
CA ALA A 69 36.87 9.85 0.80
C ALA A 69 36.50 10.83 -0.33
N ALA A 70 36.04 10.32 -1.49
CA ALA A 70 35.58 11.14 -2.60
C ALA A 70 34.34 11.98 -2.23
N ILE A 71 33.35 11.40 -1.55
CA ILE A 71 32.14 12.13 -1.11
C ILE A 71 32.47 13.19 -0.05
N ARG A 72 33.41 12.92 0.89
CA ARG A 72 33.93 13.95 1.81
C ARG A 72 34.55 15.11 1.05
N ALA A 73 35.39 14.84 0.06
CA ALA A 73 36.03 15.86 -0.75
C ALA A 73 35.03 16.66 -1.62
N GLU A 74 33.97 16.03 -2.15
CA GLU A 74 32.89 16.71 -2.88
C GLU A 74 32.14 17.68 -1.94
N ASN A 75 31.69 17.19 -0.77
CA ASN A 75 31.00 17.99 0.23
C ASN A 75 31.86 19.18 0.70
N GLU A 76 33.15 18.96 1.01
CA GLU A 76 34.05 20.04 1.39
C GLU A 76 34.22 21.11 0.30
N ARG A 77 34.32 20.72 -0.97
CA ARG A 77 34.41 21.65 -2.10
C ARG A 77 33.14 22.50 -2.20
N LYS A 78 31.96 21.88 -2.05
CA LYS A 78 30.66 22.57 -2.02
C LYS A 78 30.57 23.56 -0.86
N GLU A 79 30.91 23.15 0.36
CA GLU A 79 30.92 24.05 1.53
C GLU A 79 31.87 25.24 1.35
N LYS A 80 33.05 25.03 0.75
CA LYS A 80 34.02 26.11 0.46
C LYS A 80 33.49 27.07 -0.62
N ALA A 81 32.70 26.59 -1.58
CA ALA A 81 32.08 27.42 -2.64
C ALA A 81 30.83 28.19 -2.16
N LYS A 82 30.05 27.66 -1.22
CA LYS A 82 28.75 28.18 -0.75
C LYS A 82 28.73 29.57 -0.10
N LYS A 83 29.86 30.28 0.03
CA LYS A 83 29.95 31.62 0.64
C LYS A 83 29.14 32.74 -0.07
N LYS A 84 28.28 32.43 -1.05
CA LYS A 84 27.46 33.43 -1.76
C LYS A 84 26.10 32.95 -2.34
N ALA A 85 25.66 31.71 -2.08
CA ALA A 85 24.40 31.17 -2.65
C ALA A 85 23.78 30.06 -1.77
N SER A 86 22.57 29.62 -2.14
CA SER A 86 21.70 28.70 -1.40
C SER A 86 22.36 27.40 -0.91
N ALA A 87 21.83 26.86 0.20
CA ALA A 87 22.34 25.67 0.87
C ALA A 87 21.99 24.37 0.13
N GLU A 88 22.74 24.08 -0.94
CA GLU A 88 22.70 22.80 -1.66
C GLU A 88 22.95 21.60 -0.71
N GLU A 89 22.21 20.51 -0.84
CA GLU A 89 22.24 19.42 0.16
C GLU A 89 23.57 18.63 0.15
N LYS A 90 23.98 18.13 1.34
CA LYS A 90 25.20 17.34 1.51
C LYS A 90 24.96 15.89 1.13
N ARG A 91 25.87 15.29 0.36
CA ARG A 91 25.79 13.88 -0.01
C ARG A 91 26.15 12.98 1.17
N SER A 92 25.35 11.93 1.37
CA SER A 92 25.53 10.94 2.43
C SER A 92 26.73 10.04 2.19
N LEU A 93 27.33 9.55 3.28
CA LEU A 93 28.36 8.51 3.26
C LEU A 93 27.72 7.12 3.35
N ASN A 94 28.50 6.06 3.09
CA ASN A 94 28.09 4.65 3.21
C ASN A 94 26.93 4.21 2.30
N CYS A 95 26.69 4.96 1.21
CA CYS A 95 25.68 4.67 0.20
C CYS A 95 26.25 4.97 -1.19
N VAL A 96 25.83 4.22 -2.21
CA VAL A 96 26.06 4.61 -3.61
C VAL A 96 24.80 5.29 -4.10
N TYR A 97 24.93 6.47 -4.70
CA TYR A 97 23.82 7.11 -5.40
C TYR A 97 23.59 6.37 -6.72
N SER A 98 22.41 5.75 -6.84
CA SER A 98 22.02 4.89 -7.96
C SER A 98 20.65 5.33 -8.49
N ASP A 99 20.41 5.12 -9.78
CA ASP A 99 19.04 5.22 -10.32
C ASP A 99 18.12 4.21 -9.63
N ALA A 100 16.84 4.55 -9.48
CA ALA A 100 15.85 3.70 -8.84
C ALA A 100 14.44 3.88 -9.42
N VAL A 101 13.58 2.90 -9.22
CA VAL A 101 12.13 3.01 -9.44
C VAL A 101 11.44 3.04 -8.09
N VAL A 102 10.55 4.01 -7.89
CA VAL A 102 9.68 4.10 -6.71
C VAL A 102 8.25 3.78 -7.15
N SER A 103 7.63 2.80 -6.51
CA SER A 103 6.22 2.47 -6.70
C SER A 103 5.47 2.53 -5.36
N THR A 104 4.24 3.04 -5.39
CA THR A 104 3.39 3.18 -4.21
C THR A 104 2.09 2.41 -4.41
N SER A 105 1.51 1.86 -3.35
CA SER A 105 0.24 1.11 -3.38
C SER A 105 -0.49 1.14 -2.03
N ILE A 106 -1.81 0.90 -2.05
CA ILE A 106 -2.62 0.77 -0.85
C ILE A 106 -2.44 -0.65 -0.28
N SER A 107 -1.62 -0.77 0.76
CA SER A 107 -1.28 -2.01 1.46
C SER A 107 -2.26 -2.43 2.56
N ARG A 108 -3.18 -1.55 2.93
CA ARG A 108 -4.29 -1.81 3.86
C ARG A 108 -5.39 -0.82 3.57
N LEU A 109 -6.63 -1.29 3.57
CA LEU A 109 -7.85 -0.47 3.44
C LEU A 109 -8.43 -0.22 4.83
N GLY A 110 -8.92 1.00 5.07
CA GLY A 110 -9.65 1.38 6.29
C GLY A 110 -11.17 1.40 6.06
N GLY A 111 -11.90 1.95 7.03
CA GLY A 111 -13.34 2.26 6.88
C GLY A 111 -13.56 3.29 5.79
N THR A 112 -13.40 4.57 6.08
CA THR A 112 -13.49 5.67 5.10
C THR A 112 -12.19 5.90 4.35
N LEU A 113 -12.26 6.19 3.04
CA LEU A 113 -11.18 6.72 2.21
C LEU A 113 -11.44 8.20 1.91
N ALA A 114 -10.62 9.09 2.46
CA ALA A 114 -10.62 10.50 2.11
C ALA A 114 -9.65 10.80 0.95
N LEU A 115 -10.12 11.55 -0.04
CA LEU A 115 -9.35 12.08 -1.17
C LEU A 115 -9.36 13.61 -1.12
N HIS A 116 -8.19 14.23 -1.22
CA HIS A 116 -8.01 15.68 -1.26
C HIS A 116 -7.44 16.09 -2.62
N LEU A 117 -8.15 16.94 -3.37
CA LEU A 117 -7.71 17.41 -4.68
C LEU A 117 -6.75 18.60 -4.54
N LEU A 118 -5.54 18.45 -5.09
CA LEU A 118 -4.46 19.45 -5.07
C LEU A 118 -4.75 20.65 -6.00
N ARG A 119 -5.81 21.39 -5.70
CA ARG A 119 -6.26 22.57 -6.46
C ARG A 119 -5.42 23.81 -6.20
N PHE A 120 -4.83 23.97 -5.02
CA PHE A 120 -3.99 25.13 -4.73
C PHE A 120 -2.54 24.83 -5.15
N GLN A 121 -1.99 25.69 -6.00
CA GLN A 121 -0.66 25.52 -6.59
C GLN A 121 0.06 26.88 -6.61
N SER A 122 1.38 26.87 -6.43
CA SER A 122 2.24 28.04 -6.61
C SER A 122 3.30 27.77 -7.67
N ASP A 123 3.59 28.77 -8.51
CA ASP A 123 4.70 28.74 -9.47
C ASP A 123 6.00 29.34 -8.90
N GLY A 124 6.00 29.73 -7.62
CA GLY A 124 7.09 30.44 -6.96
C GLY A 124 7.01 31.97 -7.04
N ARG A 125 5.98 32.53 -7.69
CA ARG A 125 5.64 33.97 -7.65
C ARG A 125 4.22 34.20 -7.17
N ASP A 126 3.26 33.47 -7.74
CA ASP A 126 1.84 33.57 -7.43
C ASP A 126 1.29 32.29 -6.79
N PHE A 127 0.08 32.39 -6.25
CA PHE A 127 -0.72 31.27 -5.75
C PHE A 127 -2.07 31.23 -6.48
N GLN A 128 -2.38 30.13 -7.14
CA GLN A 128 -3.60 29.96 -7.93
C GLN A 128 -4.41 28.73 -7.50
N LYS A 129 -5.73 28.81 -7.72
CA LYS A 129 -6.69 27.71 -7.53
C LYS A 129 -7.07 27.14 -8.88
N VAL A 130 -6.77 25.87 -9.11
CA VAL A 130 -7.15 25.13 -10.32
C VAL A 130 -8.64 24.81 -10.28
N THR A 131 -9.42 25.57 -11.06
CA THR A 131 -10.89 25.44 -11.20
C THR A 131 -11.33 24.45 -12.28
N ARG A 132 -10.40 23.65 -12.85
CA ARG A 132 -10.71 22.57 -13.80
C ARG A 132 -11.81 21.67 -13.23
N SER A 133 -12.81 21.34 -14.03
CA SER A 133 -13.75 20.27 -13.69
C SER A 133 -13.00 18.94 -13.56
N VAL A 134 -13.21 18.26 -12.42
CA VAL A 134 -12.71 16.91 -12.16
C VAL A 134 -13.94 16.01 -12.05
N ALA A 135 -14.08 15.05 -12.97
CA ALA A 135 -15.13 14.05 -12.87
C ALA A 135 -14.85 13.12 -11.68
N PHE A 136 -15.87 12.83 -10.88
CA PHE A 136 -15.79 11.88 -9.77
C PHE A 136 -16.96 10.90 -9.87
N PRO A 137 -16.70 9.58 -9.77
CA PRO A 137 -17.77 8.61 -9.83
C PRO A 137 -18.50 8.54 -8.48
N MET A 138 -19.78 8.17 -8.53
CA MET A 138 -20.52 7.76 -7.31
C MET A 138 -19.96 6.46 -6.72
N SER A 139 -19.23 5.67 -7.51
CA SER A 139 -18.66 4.38 -7.12
C SER A 139 -17.24 4.22 -7.67
N LEU A 140 -16.25 4.04 -6.80
CA LEU A 140 -14.82 4.03 -7.11
C LEU A 140 -14.21 2.64 -6.88
N ASP A 141 -13.60 2.05 -7.92
CA ASP A 141 -12.83 0.81 -7.79
C ASP A 141 -11.37 1.09 -7.41
N LEU A 142 -10.92 0.50 -6.30
CA LEU A 142 -9.56 0.60 -5.78
C LEU A 142 -8.66 -0.57 -6.18
N ALA A 143 -9.17 -1.61 -6.87
CA ALA A 143 -8.37 -2.73 -7.35
C ALA A 143 -7.11 -2.33 -8.16
N PRO A 144 -7.12 -1.26 -8.98
CA PRO A 144 -5.92 -0.80 -9.69
C PRO A 144 -4.84 -0.15 -8.81
N PHE A 145 -5.13 0.15 -7.53
CA PHE A 145 -4.30 0.99 -6.65
C PHE A 145 -3.82 0.29 -5.36
N VAL A 146 -4.40 -0.86 -5.03
CA VAL A 146 -3.97 -1.71 -3.90
C VAL A 146 -2.70 -2.51 -4.21
N SER A 147 -2.04 -3.04 -3.17
CA SER A 147 -0.87 -3.90 -3.35
C SER A 147 -1.28 -5.25 -3.95
N LYS A 148 -0.31 -5.96 -4.56
CA LYS A 148 -0.50 -7.34 -5.03
C LYS A 148 -0.85 -8.31 -3.90
N ASP A 149 -0.52 -7.98 -2.66
CA ASP A 149 -0.79 -8.82 -1.50
C ASP A 149 -2.26 -8.69 -1.09
N VAL A 150 -2.76 -7.45 -1.03
CA VAL A 150 -4.19 -7.15 -0.84
C VAL A 150 -5.03 -7.79 -1.96
N LEU A 151 -4.63 -7.71 -3.23
CA LEU A 151 -5.38 -8.37 -4.31
C LEU A 151 -5.51 -9.89 -4.07
N ARG A 152 -4.43 -10.57 -3.68
CA ARG A 152 -4.48 -12.00 -3.36
C ARG A 152 -5.34 -12.31 -2.14
N GLU A 153 -5.33 -11.47 -1.11
CA GLU A 153 -6.22 -11.62 0.06
C GLU A 153 -7.70 -11.56 -0.33
N TYR A 154 -8.07 -10.66 -1.25
CA TYR A 154 -9.45 -10.51 -1.73
C TYR A 154 -9.86 -11.60 -2.70
N GLU A 155 -8.95 -12.05 -3.57
CA GLU A 155 -9.16 -13.22 -4.42
C GLU A 155 -9.34 -14.50 -3.58
N MET A 156 -8.52 -14.67 -2.54
CA MET A 156 -8.62 -15.76 -1.57
C MET A 156 -9.95 -15.73 -0.80
N ALA A 157 -10.33 -14.57 -0.26
CA ALA A 157 -11.60 -14.43 0.47
C ALA A 157 -12.82 -14.67 -0.43
N ARG A 158 -12.84 -14.10 -1.64
CA ARG A 158 -13.93 -14.28 -2.61
C ARG A 158 -14.06 -15.74 -3.06
N GLY A 159 -12.95 -16.39 -3.39
CA GLY A 159 -12.95 -17.78 -3.83
C GLY A 159 -13.33 -18.74 -2.71
N LEU A 160 -12.86 -18.52 -1.48
CA LEU A 160 -13.26 -19.31 -0.32
C LEU A 160 -14.77 -19.17 -0.02
N SER A 161 -15.34 -17.96 -0.15
CA SER A 161 -16.79 -17.75 -0.04
C SER A 161 -17.57 -18.43 -1.17
N ALA A 162 -17.05 -18.47 -2.39
CA ALA A 162 -17.68 -19.20 -3.50
C ALA A 162 -17.64 -20.73 -3.27
N LEU A 163 -16.52 -21.27 -2.79
CA LEU A 163 -16.40 -22.67 -2.38
C LEU A 163 -17.35 -22.99 -1.22
N GLN A 164 -17.46 -22.12 -0.22
CA GLN A 164 -18.34 -22.31 0.94
C GLN A 164 -19.83 -22.24 0.57
N ALA A 165 -20.20 -21.45 -0.44
CA ALA A 165 -21.56 -21.45 -1.01
C ALA A 165 -21.87 -22.72 -1.84
N ARG A 166 -20.86 -23.29 -2.52
CA ARG A 166 -21.00 -24.50 -3.35
C ARG A 166 -20.95 -25.80 -2.55
N PHE A 167 -20.11 -25.86 -1.53
CA PHE A 167 -19.86 -27.02 -0.67
C PHE A 167 -20.18 -26.68 0.81
N PRO A 168 -21.42 -26.26 1.14
CA PRO A 168 -21.76 -25.73 2.47
C PRO A 168 -21.67 -26.74 3.62
N HIS A 169 -21.46 -28.02 3.31
CA HIS A 169 -21.26 -29.10 4.27
C HIS A 169 -19.77 -29.35 4.59
N VAL A 170 -18.84 -28.78 3.82
CA VAL A 170 -17.39 -28.92 4.04
C VAL A 170 -16.90 -27.78 4.94
N GLN A 171 -16.15 -28.12 5.98
CA GLN A 171 -15.60 -27.13 6.92
C GLN A 171 -14.70 -26.11 6.21
N ARG A 172 -14.81 -24.83 6.61
CA ARG A 172 -14.09 -23.70 6.01
C ARG A 172 -12.58 -23.91 5.93
N ASP A 173 -11.98 -24.49 6.97
CA ASP A 173 -10.53 -24.72 7.03
C ASP A 173 -10.07 -25.80 6.03
N ARG A 174 -10.92 -26.80 5.76
CA ARG A 174 -10.67 -27.76 4.66
C ARG A 174 -10.77 -27.05 3.31
N LEU A 175 -11.81 -26.25 3.08
CA LEU A 175 -11.96 -25.46 1.84
C LEU A 175 -10.78 -24.51 1.61
N LEU A 176 -10.27 -23.85 2.64
CA LEU A 176 -9.07 -23.01 2.58
C LEU A 176 -7.85 -23.80 2.14
N ARG A 177 -7.54 -24.93 2.81
CA ARG A 177 -6.40 -25.80 2.43
C ARG A 177 -6.49 -26.28 0.98
N PHE A 178 -7.68 -26.69 0.51
CA PHE A 178 -7.89 -27.04 -0.90
C PHE A 178 -7.59 -25.87 -1.84
N PHE A 179 -7.99 -24.66 -1.48
CA PHE A 179 -7.81 -23.46 -2.29
C PHE A 179 -6.36 -22.95 -2.31
N GLU A 180 -5.63 -23.14 -1.20
CA GLU A 180 -4.18 -22.93 -1.10
C GLU A 180 -3.39 -23.92 -1.96
N HIS A 181 -3.73 -25.22 -1.93
CA HIS A 181 -3.15 -26.23 -2.85
C HIS A 181 -3.55 -25.98 -4.31
N ALA A 182 -4.72 -25.37 -4.54
CA ALA A 182 -5.12 -24.86 -5.84
C ALA A 182 -4.33 -23.60 -6.26
N SER A 183 -3.61 -22.96 -5.35
CA SER A 183 -2.87 -21.71 -5.56
C SER A 183 -3.77 -20.52 -5.90
N GLY A 184 -5.00 -20.51 -5.39
CA GLY A 184 -6.01 -19.49 -5.69
C GLY A 184 -6.81 -19.72 -6.99
N ASP A 185 -6.58 -20.81 -7.73
CA ASP A 185 -7.43 -21.21 -8.86
C ASP A 185 -8.73 -21.87 -8.33
N LEU A 186 -9.84 -21.15 -8.43
CA LEU A 186 -11.15 -21.60 -7.94
C LEU A 186 -11.60 -22.87 -8.66
N GLN A 187 -11.42 -22.97 -9.97
CA GLN A 187 -11.87 -24.14 -10.73
C GLN A 187 -11.00 -25.37 -10.42
N LYS A 188 -9.70 -25.18 -10.14
CA LYS A 188 -8.82 -26.26 -9.67
C LYS A 188 -9.24 -26.74 -8.29
N ALA A 189 -9.56 -25.84 -7.36
CA ALA A 189 -10.08 -26.23 -6.04
C ALA A 189 -11.41 -26.98 -6.14
N GLU A 190 -12.37 -26.50 -6.94
CA GLU A 190 -13.63 -27.19 -7.20
C GLU A 190 -13.42 -28.61 -7.75
N ARG A 191 -12.54 -28.79 -8.75
CA ARG A 191 -12.20 -30.12 -9.28
C ARG A 191 -11.56 -31.04 -8.24
N MET A 192 -10.72 -30.51 -7.36
CA MET A 192 -10.08 -31.28 -6.28
C MET A 192 -11.08 -31.70 -5.20
N LEU A 193 -12.06 -30.84 -4.88
CA LEU A 193 -13.15 -31.13 -3.94
C LEU A 193 -14.10 -32.19 -4.49
N ILE A 194 -14.64 -32.01 -5.71
CA ILE A 194 -15.53 -32.98 -6.38
C ILE A 194 -14.88 -34.36 -6.43
N GLY A 195 -13.61 -34.42 -6.85
CA GLY A 195 -12.82 -35.66 -6.89
C GLY A 195 -12.45 -36.25 -5.52
N MET A 196 -12.93 -35.67 -4.40
CA MET A 196 -12.95 -36.27 -3.07
C MET A 196 -14.38 -36.63 -2.58
N GLU A 197 -15.41 -35.89 -2.99
CA GLU A 197 -16.82 -36.27 -2.75
C GLU A 197 -17.12 -37.62 -3.39
N GLU A 198 -16.73 -37.78 -4.67
CA GLU A 198 -16.85 -39.02 -5.46
C GLU A 198 -16.11 -40.22 -4.84
N LYS A 199 -15.17 -39.98 -3.92
CA LYS A 199 -14.39 -41.01 -3.21
C LYS A 199 -14.87 -41.23 -1.76
N GLY A 200 -15.90 -40.52 -1.31
CA GLY A 200 -16.40 -40.57 0.06
C GLY A 200 -15.44 -40.02 1.12
N ALA A 201 -14.35 -39.34 0.70
CA ALA A 201 -13.22 -39.02 1.57
C ALA A 201 -13.43 -37.78 2.47
N LEU A 202 -14.46 -36.96 2.21
CA LEU A 202 -14.69 -35.69 2.91
C LEU A 202 -14.89 -35.82 4.43
N ASN A 203 -15.36 -36.98 4.90
CA ASN A 203 -15.80 -37.19 6.28
C ASN A 203 -14.76 -37.89 7.17
N GLY A 204 -13.62 -38.33 6.62
CA GLY A 204 -12.52 -38.88 7.41
C GLY A 204 -11.75 -37.77 8.13
N GLU A 205 -11.40 -37.97 9.41
CA GLU A 205 -10.55 -37.02 10.16
C GLU A 205 -9.10 -37.01 9.68
N ASP A 206 -8.69 -38.02 8.89
CA ASP A 206 -7.34 -38.17 8.34
C ASP A 206 -6.83 -36.91 7.63
N ASP A 207 -5.67 -36.41 8.08
CA ASP A 207 -4.96 -35.26 7.53
C ASP A 207 -4.22 -35.59 6.20
N ALA A 208 -4.64 -36.66 5.53
CA ALA A 208 -3.98 -37.29 4.38
C ALA A 208 -4.24 -36.55 3.05
N LEU A 209 -4.31 -35.21 3.06
CA LEU A 209 -4.60 -34.42 1.87
C LEU A 209 -3.37 -34.26 0.96
N LEU A 210 -3.08 -35.34 0.22
CA LEU A 210 -2.44 -35.37 -1.10
C LEU A 210 -0.91 -35.15 -1.15
N GLU A 211 -0.16 -36.25 -0.97
CA GLU A 211 1.14 -36.45 -1.65
C GLU A 211 0.96 -36.62 -3.19
N PHE A 212 0.32 -35.66 -3.86
CA PHE A 212 0.25 -35.65 -5.32
C PHE A 212 1.57 -35.15 -5.90
N LYS A 213 2.46 -36.11 -6.18
CA LYS A 213 3.82 -35.92 -6.70
C LYS A 213 3.90 -34.83 -7.77
N ALA A 214 4.62 -33.76 -7.46
CA ALA A 214 5.12 -32.84 -8.48
C ALA A 214 5.99 -33.62 -9.48
N GLY A 215 5.83 -33.33 -10.78
CA GLY A 215 6.57 -34.00 -11.84
C GLY A 215 8.08 -33.78 -11.72
N GLN A 216 8.87 -34.82 -12.00
CA GLN A 216 10.32 -34.77 -11.90
C GLN A 216 10.93 -33.83 -12.96
N GLY A 217 11.36 -32.65 -12.53
CA GLY A 217 12.37 -31.85 -13.22
C GLY A 217 13.74 -32.10 -12.60
N ALA A 218 14.65 -32.76 -13.34
CA ALA A 218 15.95 -33.14 -12.80
C ALA A 218 17.01 -32.03 -12.98
N SER A 219 17.68 -31.67 -11.89
CA SER A 219 18.97 -30.96 -11.91
C SER A 219 19.75 -31.27 -10.64
N ASP A 220 21.02 -31.64 -10.81
CA ASP A 220 21.93 -32.11 -9.75
C ASP A 220 22.52 -30.95 -8.91
N GLY A 221 22.99 -31.23 -7.68
CA GLY A 221 23.57 -30.24 -6.77
C GLY A 221 23.71 -30.74 -5.32
N SER A 222 24.94 -30.78 -4.79
CA SER A 222 25.28 -31.55 -3.58
C SER A 222 25.93 -30.73 -2.45
N MET A 223 25.43 -30.94 -1.21
CA MET A 223 26.09 -30.71 0.11
C MET A 223 26.53 -29.28 0.50
N PRO A 224 26.91 -29.04 1.78
CA PRO A 224 26.43 -29.57 3.08
C PRO A 224 25.70 -28.46 3.88
N GLY A 225 24.95 -28.66 4.98
CA GLY A 225 25.17 -29.54 6.14
C GLY A 225 25.70 -28.71 7.33
N ILE A 226 24.82 -28.28 8.25
CA ILE A 226 25.17 -27.50 9.45
C ILE A 226 24.64 -28.18 10.71
N THR A 227 25.52 -28.38 11.69
CA THR A 227 25.27 -29.09 12.95
C THR A 227 24.69 -28.18 14.03
N THR A 228 23.80 -28.69 14.87
CA THR A 228 23.31 -28.00 16.09
C THR A 228 24.29 -28.13 17.25
N CYS A 229 24.48 -27.06 18.03
CA CYS A 229 25.19 -27.08 19.31
C CYS A 229 24.47 -26.20 20.35
N ARG A 230 24.75 -26.42 21.64
CA ARG A 230 24.00 -25.82 22.77
C ARG A 230 24.90 -25.06 23.75
N SER A 231 24.39 -23.90 24.20
CA SER A 231 24.51 -23.32 25.55
C SER A 231 25.86 -22.77 26.06
N SER A 232 25.74 -21.94 27.11
CA SER A 232 26.74 -21.16 27.89
C SER A 232 27.51 -20.05 27.14
N GLY A 233 27.69 -18.83 27.68
CA GLY A 233 27.03 -18.13 28.79
C GLY A 233 27.98 -17.60 29.87
N HIS A 234 28.10 -16.27 30.01
CA HIS A 234 28.77 -15.57 31.14
C HIS A 234 28.32 -14.09 31.27
N THR A 235 28.60 -13.49 32.44
CA THR A 235 28.34 -12.10 32.90
C THR A 235 29.35 -11.07 32.38
N SER A 236 29.16 -9.74 32.43
CA SER A 236 28.10 -8.79 32.91
C SER A 236 28.15 -7.51 32.00
N CYS A 237 27.71 -6.26 32.28
CA CYS A 237 27.25 -5.51 33.47
C CYS A 237 26.34 -4.28 33.10
N ASP A 238 26.33 -3.25 33.96
CA ASP A 238 25.48 -2.04 34.02
C ASP A 238 25.79 -0.99 32.90
N VAL A 239 25.08 0.14 32.69
CA VAL A 239 24.16 0.94 33.53
C VAL A 239 23.03 1.54 32.67
N SER A 240 21.81 1.67 33.22
CA SER A 240 20.66 2.37 32.59
C SER A 240 20.64 3.88 32.85
N PRO A 241 20.06 4.66 31.93
CA PRO A 241 18.96 5.56 32.34
C PRO A 241 17.65 5.25 31.59
N ALA A 242 16.53 5.60 32.21
CA ALA A 242 15.19 5.21 31.74
C ALA A 242 14.60 6.15 30.68
N GLY A 243 13.50 5.73 30.03
CA GLY A 243 12.40 6.70 29.84
C GLY A 243 11.43 6.56 28.67
N PHE A 244 11.69 5.77 27.62
CA PHE A 244 10.72 5.63 26.52
C PHE A 244 10.67 4.20 25.97
N SER A 245 9.50 3.56 26.09
CA SER A 245 9.23 2.22 25.56
C SER A 245 8.60 2.31 24.16
N PRO A 246 9.29 1.92 23.07
CA PRO A 246 8.63 1.72 21.78
C PRO A 246 7.80 0.43 21.82
N VAL A 247 6.52 0.51 21.47
CA VAL A 247 5.63 -0.66 21.42
C VAL A 247 5.93 -1.48 20.16
N SER A 248 6.97 -2.32 20.27
CA SER A 248 7.44 -3.22 19.21
C SER A 248 6.52 -4.44 19.09
N SER A 249 5.35 -4.26 18.48
CA SER A 249 4.42 -5.35 18.16
C SER A 249 4.93 -6.21 16.99
N VAL A 250 6.01 -6.95 17.24
CA VAL A 250 6.35 -8.14 16.47
C VAL A 250 5.26 -9.18 16.73
N MET A 251 4.29 -9.27 15.82
CA MET A 251 3.25 -10.30 15.87
C MET A 251 3.88 -11.67 15.70
N LYS A 252 4.04 -12.39 16.81
CA LYS A 252 4.33 -13.83 16.81
C LYS A 252 3.08 -14.57 16.36
N THR A 253 3.28 -15.64 15.60
CA THR A 253 2.22 -16.56 15.16
C THR A 253 1.73 -17.43 16.31
N ASN A 254 0.44 -17.79 16.23
CA ASN A 254 -0.29 -18.73 17.08
C ASN A 254 -0.60 -18.26 18.51
N ASP A 255 -1.82 -17.75 18.69
CA ASP A 255 -2.67 -18.11 19.83
C ASP A 255 -4.15 -18.10 19.39
N VAL A 256 -4.91 -19.06 19.93
CA VAL A 256 -6.38 -19.28 19.88
C VAL A 256 -7.21 -18.45 18.89
N VAL A 257 -7.68 -19.06 17.80
CA VAL A 257 -8.70 -18.48 16.91
C VAL A 257 -10.10 -18.89 17.36
N GLY A 258 -10.89 -17.91 17.80
CA GLY A 258 -12.33 -18.06 18.08
C GLY A 258 -13.05 -16.75 17.82
N GLU A 259 -14.13 -16.83 17.03
CA GLU A 259 -15.10 -15.77 16.71
C GLU A 259 -14.58 -14.53 15.91
N GLY A 260 -15.47 -13.95 15.09
CA GLY A 260 -15.39 -12.53 14.71
C GLY A 260 -14.26 -12.07 13.77
N GLN A 261 -13.92 -12.81 12.70
CA GLN A 261 -13.10 -12.20 11.63
C GLN A 261 -13.95 -11.18 10.85
N GLU A 262 -13.81 -9.89 11.18
CA GLU A 262 -14.43 -8.76 10.48
C GLU A 262 -14.28 -8.90 8.95
N PRO A 263 -15.34 -8.64 8.16
CA PRO A 263 -15.27 -8.74 6.71
C PRO A 263 -14.24 -7.76 6.16
N LEU A 264 -13.49 -8.19 5.13
CA LEU A 264 -12.59 -7.30 4.41
C LEU A 264 -13.37 -6.09 3.88
N PRO A 265 -12.86 -4.85 4.06
CA PRO A 265 -13.51 -3.64 3.53
C PRO A 265 -13.77 -3.73 2.03
N ALA A 266 -14.64 -2.89 1.46
CA ALA A 266 -14.88 -2.96 0.03
C ALA A 266 -13.69 -2.42 -0.79
N LEU A 267 -13.31 -3.15 -1.86
CA LEU A 267 -12.41 -2.64 -2.92
C LEU A 267 -13.13 -1.62 -3.81
N LYS A 268 -14.43 -1.85 -4.06
CA LYS A 268 -15.31 -0.93 -4.76
C LYS A 268 -16.12 -0.16 -3.73
N ARG A 269 -15.99 1.17 -3.72
CA ARG A 269 -16.49 2.05 -2.66
C ARG A 269 -17.49 3.06 -3.17
N GLU A 270 -18.52 3.34 -2.40
CA GLU A 270 -19.54 4.31 -2.77
C GLU A 270 -19.22 5.67 -2.14
N LEU A 271 -19.49 6.75 -2.87
CA LEU A 271 -19.31 8.12 -2.40
C LEU A 271 -20.29 8.38 -1.24
N VAL A 272 -19.78 8.80 -0.09
CA VAL A 272 -20.58 9.17 1.10
C VAL A 272 -20.65 10.68 1.31
N GLY A 273 -19.64 11.42 0.82
CA GLY A 273 -19.57 12.86 1.01
C GLY A 273 -18.60 13.55 0.04
N ILE A 274 -18.86 14.82 -0.24
CA ILE A 274 -17.87 15.76 -0.78
C ILE A 274 -17.87 17.07 0.01
N VAL A 275 -16.74 17.75 -0.01
CA VAL A 275 -16.63 19.16 0.38
C VAL A 275 -16.27 19.95 -0.88
N ALA A 276 -17.13 20.89 -1.25
CA ALA A 276 -16.89 21.84 -2.33
C ALA A 276 -16.31 23.15 -1.78
N HIS A 277 -15.42 23.79 -2.54
CA HIS A 277 -14.86 25.09 -2.21
C HIS A 277 -15.14 26.10 -3.34
N ARG A 278 -15.86 27.19 -3.03
CA ARG A 278 -16.13 28.34 -3.91
C ARG A 278 -15.10 29.46 -3.69
N GLY A 279 -15.00 30.42 -4.60
CA GLY A 279 -14.03 31.53 -4.46
C GLY A 279 -12.56 31.13 -4.67
N SER A 280 -11.64 31.84 -4.02
CA SER A 280 -10.19 31.88 -4.30
C SER A 280 -9.32 31.46 -3.11
N LEU A 281 -7.99 31.68 -3.17
CA LEU A 281 -7.09 31.51 -2.02
C LEU A 281 -7.31 32.59 -0.94
N HIS A 282 -7.61 33.83 -1.34
CA HIS A 282 -7.69 35.00 -0.45
C HIS A 282 -9.06 35.18 0.22
N GLY A 283 -9.98 34.24 -0.01
CA GLY A 283 -11.37 34.32 0.39
C GLY A 283 -12.21 33.42 -0.51
N GLY A 284 -13.06 32.61 0.12
CA GLY A 284 -13.85 31.56 -0.50
C GLY A 284 -14.83 30.98 0.51
N HIS A 285 -15.63 30.01 0.07
CA HIS A 285 -16.72 29.43 0.88
C HIS A 285 -16.76 27.91 0.76
N TYR A 286 -17.10 27.20 1.84
CA TYR A 286 -17.08 25.75 1.90
C TYR A 286 -18.48 25.18 2.10
N ILE A 287 -18.85 24.22 1.25
CA ILE A 287 -20.19 23.61 1.23
C ILE A 287 -20.00 22.10 1.31
N ALA A 288 -20.64 21.46 2.27
CA ALA A 288 -20.65 20.01 2.38
C ALA A 288 -21.84 19.42 1.60
N TYR A 289 -21.61 18.28 0.95
CA TYR A 289 -22.67 17.44 0.42
C TYR A 289 -22.52 16.05 1.01
N VAL A 290 -23.54 15.56 1.71
CA VAL A 290 -23.51 14.29 2.46
C VAL A 290 -24.63 13.39 1.96
N ARG A 291 -24.35 12.09 1.75
CA ARG A 291 -25.35 11.12 1.31
C ARG A 291 -26.36 10.82 2.42
N ASP A 292 -27.60 10.58 2.05
CA ASP A 292 -28.60 10.01 2.94
C ASP A 292 -28.50 8.47 2.92
N ASP A 293 -27.95 7.87 3.98
CA ASP A 293 -27.80 6.41 4.06
C ASP A 293 -29.13 5.64 4.13
N SER A 294 -30.25 6.31 4.43
CA SER A 294 -31.58 5.70 4.30
C SER A 294 -32.08 5.65 2.84
N ARG A 295 -31.49 6.46 1.94
CA ARG A 295 -31.95 6.68 0.56
C ARG A 295 -30.78 6.98 -0.39
N PRO A 296 -30.13 5.98 -1.02
CA PRO A 296 -28.87 6.15 -1.78
C PRO A 296 -28.85 7.18 -2.94
N ASN A 297 -30.01 7.64 -3.43
CA ASN A 297 -30.09 8.70 -4.45
C ASN A 297 -30.35 10.11 -3.86
N SER A 298 -30.57 10.21 -2.54
CA SER A 298 -30.83 11.45 -1.80
C SER A 298 -29.56 11.93 -1.12
N TRP A 299 -29.35 13.23 -1.15
CA TRP A 299 -28.19 13.91 -0.57
C TRP A 299 -28.65 15.15 0.20
N PHE A 300 -27.84 15.61 1.13
CA PHE A 300 -28.01 16.90 1.81
C PHE A 300 -26.90 17.85 1.36
N ARG A 301 -27.27 19.03 0.86
CA ARG A 301 -26.39 20.21 0.80
C ARG A 301 -26.44 20.87 2.16
N CYS A 302 -25.29 21.05 2.79
CA CYS A 302 -25.14 21.82 4.03
C CYS A 302 -24.26 23.04 3.74
N ASP A 303 -24.83 24.22 3.89
CA ASP A 303 -24.23 25.51 3.53
C ASP A 303 -24.47 26.46 4.72
N ASP A 304 -23.51 26.49 5.65
CA ASP A 304 -23.64 27.04 7.01
C ASP A 304 -24.93 26.57 7.73
N GLU A 305 -25.87 27.47 8.08
CA GLU A 305 -27.16 27.10 8.68
C GLU A 305 -28.18 26.47 7.71
N ASP A 306 -28.01 26.64 6.39
CA ASP A 306 -28.96 26.15 5.38
C ASP A 306 -28.69 24.69 5.01
N VAL A 307 -29.61 23.79 5.39
CA VAL A 307 -29.57 22.36 5.06
C VAL A 307 -30.72 21.97 4.13
N GLU A 308 -30.39 21.69 2.87
CA GLU A 308 -31.32 21.34 1.80
C GLU A 308 -31.15 19.89 1.34
N ARG A 309 -32.24 19.21 0.97
CA ARG A 309 -32.17 17.90 0.31
C ARG A 309 -32.04 18.07 -1.21
N VAL A 310 -30.98 17.52 -1.79
CA VAL A 310 -30.67 17.53 -3.22
C VAL A 310 -30.58 16.11 -3.81
N ASP A 311 -30.56 16.00 -5.14
CA ASP A 311 -30.29 14.75 -5.84
C ASP A 311 -28.78 14.54 -6.10
N LYS A 312 -28.40 13.30 -6.44
CA LYS A 312 -27.01 12.97 -6.79
C LYS A 312 -26.54 13.70 -8.05
N GLU A 313 -27.44 14.01 -8.98
CA GLU A 313 -27.18 14.80 -10.18
C GLU A 313 -26.76 16.24 -9.84
N TYR A 314 -27.25 16.81 -8.73
CA TYR A 314 -26.80 18.09 -8.17
C TYR A 314 -25.36 17.99 -7.68
N VAL A 315 -25.06 16.97 -6.87
CA VAL A 315 -23.70 16.73 -6.35
C VAL A 315 -22.72 16.57 -7.51
N LEU A 316 -23.07 15.81 -8.54
CA LEU A 316 -22.25 15.61 -9.75
C LEU A 316 -22.03 16.87 -10.61
N ARG A 317 -22.73 17.99 -10.37
CA ARG A 317 -22.44 19.29 -11.00
C ARG A 317 -21.26 20.02 -10.36
N CYS A 318 -20.85 19.65 -9.13
CA CYS A 318 -19.80 20.35 -8.36
C CYS A 318 -18.35 20.09 -8.84
N GLN A 319 -18.12 19.59 -10.06
CA GLN A 319 -16.80 19.11 -10.53
C GLN A 319 -15.68 20.17 -10.54
N SER A 320 -16.00 21.44 -10.73
CA SER A 320 -15.05 22.56 -10.67
C SER A 320 -14.77 23.05 -9.24
N GLU A 321 -15.65 22.70 -8.29
CA GLU A 321 -15.65 23.20 -6.91
C GLU A 321 -15.17 22.13 -5.90
N VAL A 322 -15.41 20.84 -6.18
CA VAL A 322 -15.09 19.70 -5.31
C VAL A 322 -13.62 19.70 -4.89
N TYR A 323 -13.37 19.74 -3.59
CA TYR A 323 -12.06 19.90 -2.96
C TYR A 323 -11.64 18.66 -2.16
N MET A 324 -12.58 18.05 -1.45
CA MET A 324 -12.41 16.73 -0.82
C MET A 324 -13.56 15.80 -1.15
N LEU A 325 -13.29 14.49 -1.17
CA LEU A 325 -14.25 13.42 -1.42
C LEU A 325 -14.04 12.30 -0.40
N PHE A 326 -15.12 11.64 -0.01
CA PHE A 326 -15.14 10.57 0.98
C PHE A 326 -15.85 9.35 0.41
N TYR A 327 -15.20 8.18 0.48
CA TYR A 327 -15.65 6.92 -0.12
C TYR A 327 -15.58 5.77 0.89
N GLU A 328 -16.62 4.94 0.94
CA GLU A 328 -16.74 3.77 1.85
C GLU A 328 -17.04 2.47 1.08
#